data_AF-A0A0N1FPW5-F1
#
_entry.id   AF-A0A0N1FPW5-F1
#
_cell.length_a   1.000
_cell.length_b   1.000
_cell.length_c   1.000
_cell.angle_alpha   90.00
_cell.angle_beta   90.00
_cell.angle_gamma   90.00
#
_symmetry.space_group_name_H-M   'P 1'
#
loop_
_entity.id
_entity.type
_entity.pdbx_description
1 polymer ?
#
loop_
_entity_poly.entity_id
_entity_poly.type
_entity_poly.pdbx_seq_one_letter_code
_entity_poly.pdbx_strand_id
1 'polypeptide(L)'
;MGAPFSFGGRDGAMTQHEFMLDPPARAQLPDVLDTGAYILRGHAVGHAADMIAGIRAIARAMPFRRMATPGGGRMSVAMTACGAGGWWSDARGYRYVARDPETGRPWPAMPEAWRDFATEAARQAGYEGFVPDVCLINGYRPGARMGLHQDRDERLDAPVVSVSFGLPAIFQWGGQRRSDPLRRVPLRHGDVVVWGGPSRLVFHGVAILRAGDHAVTGPCRYNLTFRRVG
;
A
#
# COMPACT_ATOMS: atom_id res chain seq x y z
N MET A 1 -0.75 38.27 -61.32
CA MET A 1 -1.78 37.79 -60.37
C MET A 1 -1.55 36.31 -60.15
N GLY A 2 -1.28 35.87 -58.92
CA GLY A 2 -1.02 34.48 -58.58
C GLY A 2 -0.19 34.33 -57.32
N ALA A 3 -0.84 34.39 -56.17
CA ALA A 3 -0.40 33.82 -54.90
C ALA A 3 -1.60 32.99 -54.36
N PRO A 4 -1.46 32.12 -53.36
CA PRO A 4 -0.31 31.33 -52.89
C PRO A 4 -0.70 29.83 -52.66
N PHE A 5 0.21 28.98 -52.19
CA PHE A 5 -0.18 27.91 -51.24
C PHE A 5 0.89 27.76 -50.17
N SER A 6 0.53 28.13 -48.95
CA SER A 6 1.28 27.90 -47.71
C SER A 6 0.69 26.67 -47.05
N PHE A 7 1.50 25.62 -46.85
CA PHE A 7 1.11 24.48 -46.02
C PHE A 7 1.25 24.89 -44.55
N GLY A 8 0.14 25.32 -43.97
CA GLY A 8 0.04 25.58 -42.54
C GLY A 8 0.02 24.27 -41.75
N GLY A 9 1.06 24.04 -40.96
CA GLY A 9 1.06 22.98 -39.95
C GLY A 9 -0.02 23.23 -38.90
N ARG A 10 -1.09 22.44 -38.93
CA ARG A 10 -2.10 22.35 -37.86
C ARG A 10 -2.66 20.94 -37.62
N ASP A 11 -2.10 19.89 -38.24
CA ASP A 11 -2.66 18.53 -38.13
C ASP A 11 -2.01 17.65 -37.04
N GLY A 12 -0.81 18.00 -36.55
CA GLY A 12 -0.10 17.16 -35.58
C GLY A 12 -0.66 17.19 -34.15
N ALA A 13 -1.30 18.29 -33.75
CA ALA A 13 -1.81 18.45 -32.39
C ALA A 13 -3.15 17.73 -32.16
N MET A 14 -3.96 17.51 -33.21
CA MET A 14 -5.26 16.84 -33.08
C MET A 14 -5.14 15.32 -32.95
N THR A 15 -4.12 14.71 -33.58
CA THR A 15 -3.93 13.25 -33.54
C THR A 15 -3.40 12.76 -32.18
N GLN A 16 -2.54 13.52 -31.50
CA GLN A 16 -2.04 13.16 -30.17
C GLN A 16 -3.14 13.11 -29.09
N HIS A 17 -4.15 13.96 -29.21
CA HIS A 17 -5.33 13.97 -28.34
C HIS A 17 -6.28 12.79 -28.60
N GLU A 18 -6.38 12.30 -29.84
CA GLU A 18 -7.20 11.15 -30.21
C GLU A 18 -6.69 9.85 -29.59
N PHE A 19 -5.36 9.71 -29.47
CA PHE A 19 -4.72 8.53 -28.88
C PHE A 19 -4.49 8.63 -27.36
N MET A 20 -4.87 9.75 -26.72
CA MET A 20 -4.62 10.02 -25.29
C MET A 20 -3.16 9.73 -24.89
N LEU A 21 -2.19 10.04 -25.77
CA LEU A 21 -0.78 9.75 -25.51
C LEU A 21 -0.16 10.73 -24.51
N ASP A 22 -0.75 11.92 -24.39
CA ASP A 22 -0.46 12.93 -23.39
C ASP A 22 -1.75 13.31 -22.66
N PRO A 23 -2.33 12.43 -21.81
CA PRO A 23 -3.43 12.86 -20.97
C PRO A 23 -2.88 13.98 -20.07
N PRO A 24 -3.59 15.12 -19.92
CA PRO A 24 -3.13 16.15 -19.01
C PRO A 24 -2.89 15.50 -17.65
N ALA A 25 -1.72 15.76 -17.06
CA ALA A 25 -1.38 15.34 -15.71
C ALA A 25 -2.32 16.05 -14.72
N ARG A 26 -3.58 15.62 -14.71
CA ARG A 26 -4.57 16.09 -13.77
C ARG A 26 -4.25 15.35 -12.49
N ALA A 27 -3.84 16.08 -11.46
CA ALA A 27 -3.83 15.55 -10.11
C ALA A 27 -5.22 14.92 -9.87
N GLN A 28 -5.28 13.60 -9.92
CA GLN A 28 -6.53 12.88 -9.73
C GLN A 28 -6.84 13.01 -8.25
N LEU A 29 -7.92 13.72 -7.93
CA LEU A 29 -8.38 13.84 -6.56
C LEU A 29 -8.57 12.43 -5.98
N PRO A 30 -8.21 12.19 -4.71
CA PRO A 30 -8.40 10.88 -4.09
C PRO A 30 -9.88 10.45 -4.13
N ASP A 31 -10.13 9.18 -4.46
CA ASP A 31 -11.48 8.60 -4.33
C ASP A 31 -11.83 8.55 -2.84
N VAL A 32 -13.01 9.02 -2.46
CA VAL A 32 -13.50 8.89 -1.08
C VAL A 32 -13.90 7.44 -0.83
N LEU A 33 -13.19 6.76 0.06
CA LEU A 33 -13.59 5.44 0.56
C LEU A 33 -14.57 5.61 1.72
N ASP A 34 -14.26 6.47 2.67
CA ASP A 34 -15.08 6.70 3.86
C ASP A 34 -14.71 8.07 4.47
N THR A 35 -15.38 8.47 5.56
CA THR A 35 -15.00 9.66 6.29
C THR A 35 -13.59 9.47 6.89
N GLY A 36 -12.61 10.21 6.38
CA GLY A 36 -11.21 10.01 6.75
C GLY A 36 -10.59 8.74 6.13
N ALA A 37 -11.09 8.27 4.99
CA ALA A 37 -10.43 7.22 4.23
C ALA A 37 -10.52 7.51 2.73
N TYR A 38 -9.39 7.39 2.04
CA TYR A 38 -9.25 7.76 0.65
C TYR A 38 -8.43 6.73 -0.13
N ILE A 39 -8.64 6.67 -1.44
CA ILE A 39 -7.87 5.83 -2.36
C ILE A 39 -7.24 6.72 -3.44
N LEU A 40 -5.92 6.70 -3.53
CA LEU A 40 -5.16 7.33 -4.60
C LEU A 40 -4.84 6.26 -5.65
N ARG A 41 -5.64 6.22 -6.72
CA ARG A 41 -5.56 5.19 -7.76
C ARG A 41 -4.28 5.31 -8.58
N GLY A 42 -3.54 4.22 -8.71
CA GLY A 42 -2.29 4.17 -9.48
C GLY A 42 -1.19 5.13 -9.01
N HIS A 43 -1.33 5.78 -7.85
CA HIS A 43 -0.43 6.84 -7.38
C HIS A 43 1.02 6.38 -7.23
N ALA A 44 1.23 5.09 -6.90
CA ALA A 44 2.55 4.50 -6.73
C ALA A 44 3.11 3.84 -8.01
N VAL A 45 2.43 3.93 -9.17
CA VAL A 45 2.91 3.28 -10.41
C VAL A 45 4.31 3.78 -10.80
N GLY A 46 4.54 5.09 -10.74
CA GLY A 46 5.85 5.68 -11.05
C GLY A 46 6.98 5.26 -10.09
N HIS A 47 6.63 4.80 -8.88
CA HIS A 47 7.58 4.37 -7.85
C HIS A 47 7.71 2.84 -7.76
N ALA A 48 6.95 2.09 -8.56
CA ALA A 48 6.81 0.65 -8.40
C ALA A 48 8.12 -0.10 -8.58
N ALA A 49 8.94 0.27 -9.57
CA ALA A 49 10.22 -0.37 -9.82
C ALA A 49 11.15 -0.28 -8.59
N ASP A 50 11.30 0.94 -8.06
CA ASP A 50 12.19 1.22 -6.92
C ASP A 50 11.65 0.61 -5.62
N MET A 51 10.34 0.70 -5.37
CA MET A 51 9.74 0.08 -4.18
C MET A 51 9.81 -1.45 -4.24
N ILE A 52 9.60 -2.07 -5.40
CA ILE A 52 9.76 -3.52 -5.54
C ILE A 52 11.23 -3.93 -5.37
N ALA A 53 12.19 -3.14 -5.87
CA ALA A 53 13.61 -3.37 -5.63
C ALA A 53 13.95 -3.25 -4.13
N GLY A 54 13.42 -2.24 -3.44
CA GLY A 54 13.59 -2.06 -2.00
C GLY A 54 12.97 -3.20 -1.18
N ILE A 55 11.79 -3.72 -1.58
CA ILE A 55 11.22 -4.94 -0.96
C ILE A 55 12.19 -6.10 -1.08
N ARG A 56 12.80 -6.32 -2.26
CA ARG A 56 13.78 -7.39 -2.46
C ARG A 56 15.02 -7.19 -1.58
N ALA A 57 15.52 -5.97 -1.46
CA ALA A 57 16.68 -5.66 -0.62
C ALA A 57 16.39 -5.93 0.87
N ILE A 58 15.24 -5.44 1.37
CA ILE A 58 14.80 -5.69 2.75
C ILE A 58 14.61 -7.19 2.98
N ALA A 59 13.96 -7.90 2.07
CA ALA A 59 13.75 -9.34 2.20
C ALA A 59 15.04 -10.17 2.15
N ARG A 60 16.11 -9.68 1.52
CA ARG A 60 17.45 -10.31 1.59
C ARG A 60 18.09 -10.13 2.97
N ALA A 61 17.89 -8.97 3.59
CA ALA A 61 18.45 -8.67 4.91
C ALA A 61 17.63 -9.28 6.07
N MET A 62 16.30 -9.25 5.94
CA MET A 62 15.32 -9.76 6.89
C MET A 62 14.20 -10.51 6.14
N PRO A 63 14.33 -11.84 5.96
CA PRO A 63 13.41 -12.63 5.14
C PRO A 63 11.96 -12.61 5.60
N PHE A 64 11.04 -12.66 4.64
CA PHE A 64 9.63 -12.86 4.92
C PHE A 64 9.38 -14.14 5.74
N ARG A 65 8.52 -14.06 6.76
CA ARG A 65 8.06 -15.20 7.55
C ARG A 65 6.54 -15.20 7.74
N ARG A 66 5.97 -16.40 7.85
CA ARG A 66 4.57 -16.58 8.27
C ARG A 66 4.53 -16.66 9.79
N MET A 67 4.04 -15.61 10.45
CA MET A 67 4.00 -15.52 11.90
C MET A 67 2.95 -16.46 12.51
N ALA A 68 3.19 -16.93 13.73
CA ALA A 68 2.18 -17.62 14.52
C ALA A 68 1.15 -16.61 15.04
N THR A 69 -0.09 -17.03 15.23
CA THR A 69 -1.12 -16.20 15.85
C THR A 69 -1.31 -16.59 17.33
N PRO A 70 -1.80 -15.69 18.19
CA PRO A 70 -2.09 -16.01 19.59
C PRO A 70 -3.04 -17.20 19.76
N GLY A 71 -3.93 -17.42 18.79
CA GLY A 71 -4.85 -18.56 18.77
C GLY A 71 -4.24 -19.89 18.28
N GLY A 72 -2.91 -20.01 18.18
CA GLY A 72 -2.23 -21.24 17.78
C GLY A 72 -2.20 -21.52 16.26
N GLY A 73 -2.70 -20.59 15.45
CA GLY A 73 -2.64 -20.69 13.99
C GLY A 73 -1.35 -20.13 13.41
N ARG A 74 -1.22 -20.19 12.08
CA ARG A 74 -0.18 -19.46 11.32
C ARG A 74 -0.82 -18.59 10.26
N MET A 75 -0.27 -17.39 10.08
CA MET A 75 -0.73 -16.48 9.03
C MET A 75 -0.42 -17.06 7.65
N SER A 76 -1.38 -16.94 6.72
CA SER A 76 -1.15 -17.33 5.32
C SER A 76 -0.28 -16.31 4.57
N VAL A 77 -0.36 -15.05 4.99
CA VAL A 77 0.48 -13.93 4.55
C VAL A 77 1.86 -14.08 5.19
N ALA A 78 2.91 -13.86 4.39
CA ALA A 78 4.26 -13.76 4.91
C ALA A 78 4.61 -12.28 5.13
N MET A 79 5.34 -11.97 6.20
CA MET A 79 5.63 -10.61 6.63
C MET A 79 7.11 -10.40 6.88
N THR A 80 7.58 -9.19 6.61
CA THR A 80 8.84 -8.61 7.13
C THR A 80 8.59 -7.11 7.37
N ALA A 81 9.57 -6.37 7.87
CA ALA A 81 9.41 -4.95 8.18
C ALA A 81 10.71 -4.16 7.98
N CYS A 82 10.58 -2.84 7.95
CA CYS A 82 11.69 -1.89 8.04
C CYS A 82 11.29 -0.65 8.88
N GLY A 83 12.30 0.08 9.36
CA GLY A 83 12.12 1.26 10.22
C GLY A 83 12.50 1.01 11.67
N ALA A 84 11.93 1.80 12.58
CA ALA A 84 12.22 1.78 14.02
C ALA A 84 11.77 0.47 14.71
N GLY A 85 10.88 -0.28 14.08
CA GLY A 85 10.33 -1.53 14.58
C GLY A 85 9.58 -2.32 13.53
N GLY A 86 9.23 -3.55 13.87
CA GLY A 86 8.41 -4.43 13.05
C GLY A 86 7.25 -4.97 13.86
N TRP A 87 6.07 -5.03 13.22
CA TRP A 87 4.91 -5.68 13.81
C TRP A 87 5.19 -7.18 13.92
N TRP A 88 4.90 -7.76 15.09
CA TRP A 88 5.17 -9.14 15.42
C TRP A 88 3.97 -9.81 16.04
N SER A 89 3.79 -11.10 15.73
CA SER A 89 2.74 -11.95 16.27
C SER A 89 3.31 -13.29 16.73
N ASP A 90 2.94 -13.69 17.95
CA ASP A 90 3.21 -15.00 18.52
C ASP A 90 2.16 -15.34 19.60
N ALA A 91 2.41 -16.38 20.39
CA ALA A 91 1.54 -16.80 21.49
C ALA A 91 1.31 -15.69 22.56
N ARG A 92 2.16 -14.66 22.62
CA ARG A 92 2.06 -13.57 23.59
C ARG A 92 1.19 -12.41 23.11
N GLY A 93 0.71 -12.44 21.87
CA GLY A 93 -0.08 -11.35 21.29
C GLY A 93 0.60 -10.65 20.12
N TYR A 94 0.02 -9.50 19.77
CA TYR A 94 0.47 -8.61 18.70
C TYR A 94 1.20 -7.40 19.30
N ARG A 95 2.32 -7.00 18.72
CA ARG A 95 3.12 -5.86 19.20
C ARG A 95 4.14 -5.39 18.18
N TYR A 96 4.60 -4.16 18.30
CA TYR A 96 5.84 -3.73 17.65
C TYR A 96 7.06 -4.13 18.49
N VAL A 97 8.11 -4.59 17.81
CA VAL A 97 9.40 -4.92 18.44
C VAL A 97 10.52 -4.18 17.70
N ALA A 98 11.48 -3.63 18.44
CA ALA A 98 12.63 -2.91 17.86
C ALA A 98 13.66 -3.85 17.21
N ARG A 99 13.67 -5.13 17.61
CA ARG A 99 14.55 -6.18 17.09
C ARG A 99 13.72 -7.39 16.69
N ASP A 100 14.11 -8.05 15.61
CA ASP A 100 13.47 -9.28 15.17
C ASP A 100 13.65 -10.37 16.24
N PRO A 101 12.56 -10.98 16.76
CA PRO A 101 12.65 -11.95 17.86
C PRO A 101 13.34 -13.27 17.52
N GLU A 102 13.45 -13.63 16.24
CA GLU A 102 14.13 -14.86 15.81
C GLU A 102 15.63 -14.63 15.61
N THR A 103 16.03 -13.46 15.11
CA THR A 103 17.44 -13.18 14.76
C THR A 103 18.16 -12.29 15.77
N GLY A 104 17.43 -11.58 16.64
CA GLY A 104 17.97 -10.57 17.56
C GLY A 104 18.50 -9.29 16.90
N ARG A 105 18.46 -9.22 15.56
CA ARG A 105 18.98 -8.10 14.77
C ARG A 105 17.97 -6.96 14.72
N PRO A 106 18.42 -5.69 14.61
CA PRO A 106 17.51 -4.59 14.30
C PRO A 106 16.88 -4.79 12.93
N TRP A 107 15.68 -4.25 12.74
CA TRP A 107 15.04 -4.22 11.43
C TRP A 107 15.86 -3.35 10.45
N PRO A 108 15.86 -3.66 9.15
CA PRO A 108 16.46 -2.80 8.15
C PRO A 108 15.90 -1.37 8.24
N ALA A 109 16.74 -0.37 7.97
CA ALA A 109 16.29 1.02 7.90
C ALA A 109 15.21 1.17 6.82
N MET A 110 14.21 2.01 7.10
CA MET A 110 13.22 2.39 6.08
C MET A 110 13.92 3.28 5.03
N PRO A 111 13.81 2.97 3.73
CA PRO A 111 14.32 3.86 2.69
C PRO A 111 13.70 5.25 2.80
N GLU A 112 14.51 6.31 2.70
CA GLU A 112 14.05 7.71 2.82
C GLU A 112 12.95 8.03 1.81
N ALA A 113 13.15 7.65 0.55
CA ALA A 113 12.14 7.81 -0.50
C ALA A 113 10.80 7.13 -0.19
N TRP A 114 10.77 6.07 0.62
CA TRP A 114 9.52 5.44 1.05
C TRP A 114 8.82 6.26 2.13
N ARG A 115 9.58 6.81 3.08
CA ARG A 115 9.08 7.73 4.10
C ARG A 115 8.46 8.96 3.44
N ASP A 116 9.19 9.57 2.51
CA ASP A 116 8.75 10.79 1.81
C ASP A 116 7.49 10.52 0.99
N PHE A 117 7.46 9.40 0.25
CA PHE A 117 6.28 8.99 -0.50
C PHE A 117 5.06 8.81 0.41
N ALA A 118 5.22 8.12 1.55
CA ALA A 118 4.13 7.87 2.47
C ALA A 118 3.63 9.16 3.15
N THR A 119 4.55 10.08 3.50
CA THR A 119 4.22 11.41 4.01
C THR A 119 3.43 12.22 2.98
N GLU A 120 3.86 12.23 1.72
CA GLU A 120 3.15 12.96 0.66
C GLU A 120 1.78 12.35 0.33
N ALA A 121 1.68 11.02 0.28
CA ALA A 121 0.39 10.35 0.08
C ALA A 121 -0.60 10.64 1.22
N ALA A 122 -0.11 10.69 2.47
CA ALA A 122 -0.93 11.10 3.62
C ALA A 122 -1.37 12.56 3.50
N ARG A 123 -0.46 13.46 3.10
CA ARG A 123 -0.76 14.88 2.88
C ARG A 123 -1.85 15.08 1.82
N GLN A 124 -1.77 14.37 0.69
CA GLN A 124 -2.79 14.40 -0.37
C GLN A 124 -4.15 13.87 0.11
N ALA A 125 -4.17 12.99 1.11
CA ALA A 125 -5.37 12.51 1.76
C ALA A 125 -5.84 13.40 2.95
N GLY A 126 -5.23 14.57 3.14
CA GLY A 126 -5.60 15.54 4.18
C GLY A 126 -4.97 15.30 5.55
N TYR A 127 -3.95 14.44 5.65
CA TYR A 127 -3.24 14.14 6.90
C TYR A 127 -1.87 14.84 6.93
N GLU A 128 -1.90 16.14 7.24
CA GLU A 128 -0.69 16.95 7.42
C GLU A 128 0.17 16.43 8.59
N GLY A 129 1.49 16.51 8.45
CA GLY A 129 2.44 16.16 9.51
C GLY A 129 2.61 14.66 9.79
N PHE A 130 2.02 13.77 8.99
CA PHE A 130 2.29 12.33 9.10
C PHE A 130 3.73 12.01 8.68
N VAL A 131 4.49 11.42 9.60
CA VAL A 131 5.83 10.87 9.33
C VAL A 131 5.86 9.43 9.86
N PRO A 132 5.90 8.40 8.99
CA PRO A 132 5.91 7.02 9.45
C PRO A 132 7.28 6.64 9.99
N ASP A 133 7.34 5.90 11.09
CA ASP A 133 8.57 5.36 11.66
C ASP A 133 8.73 3.85 11.41
N VAL A 134 7.65 3.17 11.03
CA VAL A 134 7.64 1.74 10.70
C VAL A 134 6.91 1.48 9.37
N CYS A 135 7.35 0.44 8.66
CA CYS A 135 6.67 -0.10 7.50
C CYS A 135 6.58 -1.62 7.60
N LEU A 136 5.36 -2.14 7.71
CA LEU A 136 5.08 -3.57 7.57
C LEU A 136 5.01 -3.93 6.09
N ILE A 137 5.71 -4.98 5.69
CA ILE A 137 5.68 -5.48 4.31
C ILE A 137 4.99 -6.84 4.30
N ASN A 138 3.85 -6.89 3.62
CA ASN A 138 3.03 -8.08 3.45
C ASN A 138 3.26 -8.72 2.08
N GLY A 139 3.58 -10.01 2.05
CA GLY A 139 3.73 -10.83 0.85
C GLY A 139 2.61 -11.88 0.75
N TYR A 140 1.89 -11.84 -0.37
CA TYR A 140 0.77 -12.73 -0.65
C TYR A 140 1.08 -13.60 -1.87
N ARG A 141 0.75 -14.89 -1.75
CA ARG A 141 0.64 -15.84 -2.87
C ARG A 141 -0.83 -16.24 -3.04
N PRO A 142 -1.23 -16.84 -4.17
CA PRO A 142 -2.61 -17.31 -4.35
C PRO A 142 -3.04 -18.20 -3.20
N GLY A 143 -4.26 -17.99 -2.70
CA GLY A 143 -4.77 -18.65 -1.49
C GLY A 143 -4.51 -17.90 -0.18
N ALA A 144 -3.55 -16.96 -0.13
CA ALA A 144 -3.31 -16.15 1.05
C ALA A 144 -4.42 -15.12 1.26
N ARG A 145 -4.73 -14.81 2.53
CA ARG A 145 -5.73 -13.82 2.94
C ARG A 145 -5.31 -13.12 4.23
N MET A 146 -5.82 -11.92 4.44
CA MET A 146 -5.79 -11.25 5.74
C MET A 146 -7.21 -11.16 6.28
N GLY A 147 -7.47 -11.81 7.41
CA GLY A 147 -8.79 -11.74 8.05
C GLY A 147 -9.16 -10.31 8.47
N LEU A 148 -10.43 -10.08 8.78
CA LEU A 148 -10.83 -8.77 9.31
C LEU A 148 -10.10 -8.48 10.61
N HIS A 149 -9.49 -7.30 10.70
CA HIS A 149 -8.75 -6.81 11.85
C HIS A 149 -8.82 -5.28 11.90
N GLN A 150 -8.33 -4.71 12.99
CA GLN A 150 -8.07 -3.29 13.14
C GLN A 150 -6.59 -3.12 13.42
N ASP A 151 -6.01 -2.08 12.85
CA ASP A 151 -4.68 -1.60 13.17
C ASP A 151 -4.79 -0.78 14.46
N ARG A 152 -4.43 -1.38 15.61
CA ARG A 152 -4.62 -0.77 16.94
C ARG A 152 -3.38 -0.82 17.84
N ASP A 153 -2.27 -1.34 17.32
CA ASP A 153 -1.05 -1.58 18.09
C ASP A 153 -0.06 -0.39 18.00
N GLU A 154 -0.47 0.68 17.31
CA GLU A 154 0.31 1.90 17.06
C GLU A 154 -0.50 3.15 17.42
N ARG A 155 0.06 4.33 17.17
CA ARG A 155 -0.62 5.60 17.47
C ARG A 155 -1.92 5.73 16.68
N LEU A 156 -2.97 6.13 17.40
CA LEU A 156 -4.32 6.26 16.85
C LEU A 156 -4.63 7.67 16.33
N ASP A 157 -3.76 8.66 16.60
CA ASP A 157 -3.86 10.01 16.05
C ASP A 157 -3.21 10.15 14.66
N ALA A 158 -2.37 9.20 14.26
CA ALA A 158 -1.75 9.13 12.93
C ALA A 158 -2.55 8.24 11.97
N PRO A 159 -2.61 8.56 10.65
CA PRO A 159 -3.21 7.68 9.66
C PRO A 159 -2.37 6.41 9.41
N VAL A 160 -2.94 5.49 8.65
CA VAL A 160 -2.23 4.39 8.01
C VAL A 160 -2.17 4.68 6.50
N VAL A 161 -1.00 4.49 5.89
CA VAL A 161 -0.81 4.56 4.44
C VAL A 161 -0.46 3.17 3.91
N SER A 162 -1.24 2.65 2.97
CA SER A 162 -1.16 1.27 2.48
C SER A 162 -1.00 1.24 0.97
N VAL A 163 0.17 0.83 0.50
CA VAL A 163 0.54 0.82 -0.93
C VAL A 163 0.45 -0.60 -1.47
N SER A 164 -0.15 -0.79 -2.65
CA SER A 164 -0.34 -2.10 -3.28
C SER A 164 0.54 -2.29 -4.52
N PHE A 165 1.20 -3.44 -4.64
CA PHE A 165 1.95 -3.84 -5.83
C PHE A 165 1.66 -5.28 -6.24
N GLY A 166 1.68 -5.53 -7.55
CA GLY A 166 1.54 -6.87 -8.11
C GLY A 166 0.09 -7.27 -8.36
N LEU A 167 -0.26 -8.53 -8.07
CA LEU A 167 -1.60 -9.05 -8.34
C LEU A 167 -2.71 -8.21 -7.67
N PRO A 168 -3.84 -7.99 -8.35
CA PRO A 168 -4.97 -7.28 -7.76
C PRO A 168 -5.58 -8.10 -6.62
N ALA A 169 -6.07 -7.41 -5.59
CA ALA A 169 -6.75 -8.03 -4.46
C ALA A 169 -8.06 -7.33 -4.13
N ILE A 170 -8.96 -8.05 -3.49
CA ILE A 170 -10.17 -7.46 -2.93
C ILE A 170 -9.87 -7.07 -1.49
N PHE A 171 -9.73 -5.77 -1.26
CA PHE A 171 -9.71 -5.19 0.07
C PHE A 171 -11.13 -5.16 0.62
N GLN A 172 -11.29 -5.66 1.84
CA GLN A 172 -12.56 -5.72 2.55
C GLN A 172 -12.59 -4.54 3.51
N TRP A 173 -13.56 -3.65 3.36
CA TRP A 173 -13.74 -2.48 4.20
C TRP A 173 -15.07 -2.57 4.95
N GLY A 174 -15.01 -2.73 6.27
CA GLY A 174 -16.18 -2.86 7.13
C GLY A 174 -16.56 -1.53 7.79
N GLY A 175 -16.93 -1.62 9.07
CA GLY A 175 -17.22 -0.48 9.94
C GLY A 175 -16.48 -0.59 11.27
N GLN A 176 -17.02 0.05 12.31
CA GLN A 176 -16.39 0.06 13.64
C GLN A 176 -16.60 -1.26 14.40
N ARG A 177 -17.59 -2.05 14.01
CA ARG A 177 -17.85 -3.39 14.56
C ARG A 177 -17.44 -4.45 13.55
N ARG A 178 -16.94 -5.58 14.06
CA ARG A 178 -16.51 -6.71 13.23
C ARG A 178 -17.62 -7.27 12.34
N SER A 179 -18.88 -7.16 12.78
CA SER A 179 -20.07 -7.65 12.08
C SER A 179 -20.68 -6.63 11.11
N ASP A 180 -20.14 -5.41 11.01
CA ASP A 180 -20.67 -4.41 10.09
C ASP A 180 -20.51 -4.86 8.62
N PRO A 181 -21.42 -4.45 7.71
CA PRO A 181 -21.38 -4.86 6.31
C PRO A 181 -20.04 -4.54 5.63
N LEU A 182 -19.56 -5.49 4.82
CA LEU A 182 -18.28 -5.35 4.12
C LEU A 182 -18.47 -4.80 2.70
N ARG A 183 -17.82 -3.68 2.42
CA ARG A 183 -17.58 -3.18 1.07
C ARG A 183 -16.38 -3.90 0.47
N ARG A 184 -16.50 -4.29 -0.80
CA ARG A 184 -15.45 -4.97 -1.57
C ARG A 184 -14.78 -3.96 -2.47
N VAL A 185 -13.54 -3.62 -2.16
CA VAL A 185 -12.77 -2.59 -2.85
C VAL A 185 -11.64 -3.25 -3.63
N PRO A 186 -11.70 -3.33 -4.97
CA PRO A 186 -10.57 -3.81 -5.76
C PRO A 186 -9.39 -2.84 -5.59
N LEU A 187 -8.24 -3.38 -5.21
CA LEU A 187 -6.96 -2.66 -5.21
C LEU A 187 -6.05 -3.28 -6.27
N ARG A 188 -5.48 -2.42 -7.11
CA ARG A 188 -4.60 -2.80 -8.22
C ARG A 188 -3.16 -2.40 -7.92
N HIS A 189 -2.27 -2.79 -8.82
CA HIS A 189 -0.89 -2.34 -8.80
C HIS A 189 -0.82 -0.81 -8.79
N GLY A 190 -0.08 -0.25 -7.84
CA GLY A 190 0.12 1.19 -7.67
C GLY A 190 -0.95 1.90 -6.84
N ASP A 191 -2.05 1.24 -6.46
CA ASP A 191 -3.08 1.88 -5.62
C ASP A 191 -2.57 2.12 -4.20
N VAL A 192 -2.89 3.29 -3.66
CA VAL A 192 -2.63 3.68 -2.27
C VAL A 192 -3.94 3.89 -1.55
N VAL A 193 -4.08 3.31 -0.36
CA VAL A 193 -5.21 3.59 0.55
C VAL A 193 -4.65 4.32 1.77
N VAL A 194 -5.27 5.44 2.13
CA VAL A 194 -4.94 6.20 3.35
C VAL A 194 -6.17 6.26 4.22
N TRP A 195 -6.06 5.90 5.50
CA TRP A 195 -7.16 6.05 6.45
C TRP A 195 -6.69 6.48 7.82
N GLY A 196 -7.49 7.32 8.46
CA GLY A 196 -7.25 7.85 9.79
C GLY A 196 -8.50 8.51 10.34
N GLY A 197 -8.36 9.31 11.41
CA GLY A 197 -9.49 10.02 12.02
C GLY A 197 -10.67 9.08 12.30
N PRO A 198 -11.90 9.39 11.83
CA PRO A 198 -13.08 8.55 12.07
C PRO A 198 -12.94 7.12 11.54
N SER A 199 -12.15 6.91 10.48
CA SER A 199 -11.92 5.60 9.88
C SER A 199 -10.71 4.85 10.45
N ARG A 200 -9.99 5.44 11.41
CA ARG A 200 -8.71 4.91 11.90
C ARG A 200 -8.79 3.46 12.39
N LEU A 201 -9.91 3.12 13.01
CA LEU A 201 -10.19 1.80 13.56
C LEU A 201 -11.29 1.07 12.77
N VAL A 202 -11.45 1.31 11.47
CA VAL A 202 -12.36 0.48 10.67
C VAL A 202 -11.82 -0.95 10.56
N PHE A 203 -12.70 -1.93 10.76
CA PHE A 203 -12.39 -3.33 10.46
C PHE A 203 -12.13 -3.49 8.97
N HIS A 204 -10.94 -3.98 8.64
CA HIS A 204 -10.55 -4.20 7.25
C HIS A 204 -9.75 -5.49 7.09
N GLY A 205 -9.60 -5.94 5.84
CA GLY A 205 -8.89 -7.18 5.53
C GLY A 205 -8.65 -7.33 4.03
N VAL A 206 -8.05 -8.45 3.66
CA VAL A 206 -7.79 -8.80 2.26
C VAL A 206 -8.39 -10.17 2.02
N ALA A 207 -9.35 -10.25 1.11
CA ALA A 207 -9.94 -11.53 0.72
C ALA A 207 -8.87 -12.46 0.13
N ILE A 208 -9.22 -13.74 -0.05
CA ILE A 208 -8.31 -14.73 -0.64
C ILE A 208 -7.77 -14.22 -1.98
N LEU A 209 -6.45 -14.12 -2.09
CA LEU A 209 -5.78 -13.71 -3.30
C LEU A 209 -6.02 -14.78 -4.38
N ARG A 210 -6.56 -14.34 -5.52
CA ARG A 210 -6.79 -15.21 -6.67
C ARG A 210 -5.48 -15.54 -7.37
N ALA A 211 -5.44 -16.69 -8.04
CA ALA A 211 -4.35 -17.01 -8.95
C ALA A 211 -4.30 -16.01 -10.12
N GLY A 212 -3.10 -15.75 -10.60
CA GLY A 212 -2.83 -14.84 -11.70
C GLY A 212 -1.32 -14.63 -11.83
N ASP A 213 -0.94 -13.84 -12.83
CA ASP A 213 0.44 -13.43 -13.03
C ASP A 213 0.51 -11.92 -13.29
N HIS A 214 1.52 -11.26 -12.72
CA HIS A 214 1.80 -9.84 -12.91
C HIS A 214 3.23 -9.70 -13.44
N ALA A 215 3.42 -8.93 -14.52
CA ALA A 215 4.67 -8.84 -15.28
C ALA A 215 5.95 -8.64 -14.44
N VAL A 216 5.87 -7.93 -13.31
CA VAL A 216 7.02 -7.63 -12.44
C VAL A 216 7.12 -8.54 -11.21
N THR A 217 6.00 -9.05 -10.70
CA THR A 217 5.94 -9.74 -9.39
C THR A 217 5.52 -11.20 -9.52
N GLY A 218 5.29 -11.69 -10.75
CA GLY A 218 4.75 -13.00 -11.05
C GLY A 218 3.44 -13.25 -10.28
N PRO A 219 3.30 -14.40 -9.59
CA PRO A 219 2.08 -14.76 -8.88
C PRO A 219 1.94 -14.08 -7.50
N CYS A 220 2.68 -13.01 -7.23
CA CYS A 220 2.71 -12.36 -5.92
C CYS A 220 1.98 -11.01 -5.92
N ARG A 221 1.39 -10.70 -4.77
CA ARG A 221 1.03 -9.33 -4.35
C ARG A 221 1.91 -8.92 -3.17
N TYR A 222 2.35 -7.68 -3.18
CA TYR A 222 2.98 -7.03 -2.04
C TYR A 222 2.13 -5.87 -1.55
N ASN A 223 2.23 -5.60 -0.25
CA ASN A 223 1.64 -4.42 0.35
C ASN A 223 2.59 -3.84 1.40
N LEU A 224 2.84 -2.54 1.30
CA LEU A 224 3.62 -1.78 2.26
C LEU A 224 2.64 -0.97 3.09
N THR A 225 2.68 -1.14 4.41
CA THR A 225 1.80 -0.43 5.34
C THR A 225 2.63 0.43 6.27
N PHE A 226 2.60 1.73 6.03
CA PHE A 226 3.32 2.75 6.78
C PHE A 226 2.49 3.25 7.94
N ARG A 227 3.12 3.34 9.12
CA ARG A 227 2.47 3.72 10.37
C ARG A 227 3.42 4.51 11.25
N ARG A 228 2.88 5.14 12.29
CA ARG A 228 3.64 5.83 13.35
C ARG A 228 3.41 5.13 14.69
N VAL A 229 4.46 4.62 15.30
CA VAL A 229 4.42 3.89 16.58
C VAL A 229 4.93 4.77 17.74
N GLY A 230 5.96 5.58 17.50
CA GLY A 230 6.56 6.54 18.45
C GLY A 230 5.87 7.90 18.52
#